data_AF-A0A6J8C8Q7-F1
#
_entry.id   AF-A0A6J8C8Q7-F1
#
_cell.length_a   1.000
_cell.length_b   1.000
_cell.length_c   1.000
_cell.angle_alpha   90.00
_cell.angle_beta   90.00
_cell.angle_gamma   90.00
#
_symmetry.space_group_name_H-M   'P 1'
#
loop_
_entity.id
_entity.type
_entity.pdbx_description
1 polymer ?
#
loop_
_entity_poly.entity_id
_entity_poly.type
_entity_poly.pdbx_seq_one_letter_code
_entity_poly.pdbx_strand_id
1 'polypeptide(L)'
;MASGGGNDQRNPKDMKALLKFCLEATKDEDAKSEEFAPMDEQRKKWLEQALVGMSVSPVQRMKTCIECLKNHQSSEEERRQAMEELIEWGENMDYAIDFHKIGGFDLFPRLLSDEEAEIRWQTLELVACLVQNNPYCQNAVLQNKMLPVLLELLDKDDNSTVKVKALYAVSCLTRDCQEAQKIFTDNDGFSVLMRAMQQDVEKLKIKAAFMLSALCNNTPEYKDILCDIGMIDQLVGHLNEEHSNFHEHVMSAMLAIVRDHPRSVEECQRSELDLHNVLQQRIKFLTGKEQFIEEKSYAEEMLKLISCEDSLGEANR
;
A
#
# COMPACT_ATOMS: atom_id res chain seq x y z
N MET A 1 59.20 15.41 -23.38
CA MET A 1 58.64 14.41 -24.30
C MET A 1 57.49 13.74 -23.58
N ALA A 2 56.28 13.98 -24.06
CA ALA A 2 55.07 13.31 -23.61
C ALA A 2 55.07 11.86 -24.09
N SER A 3 54.56 10.95 -23.28
CA SER A 3 53.84 9.75 -23.71
C SER A 3 52.91 9.35 -22.60
N GLY A 4 51.64 9.73 -22.76
CA GLY A 4 50.55 9.20 -21.96
C GLY A 4 50.27 7.75 -22.34
N GLY A 5 49.74 7.02 -21.35
CA GLY A 5 49.11 5.72 -21.52
C GLY A 5 48.14 5.53 -20.38
N GLY A 6 46.90 5.97 -20.56
CA GLY A 6 45.79 5.40 -19.80
C GLY A 6 45.58 3.96 -20.25
N ASN A 7 45.13 3.08 -19.36
CA ASN A 7 43.70 2.75 -19.26
C ASN A 7 43.48 1.53 -18.35
N ASP A 8 42.48 1.64 -17.48
CA ASP A 8 41.52 0.60 -17.07
C ASP A 8 41.99 -0.85 -16.91
N GLN A 9 42.28 -1.27 -15.68
CA GLN A 9 42.13 -2.66 -15.22
C GLN A 9 42.27 -2.70 -13.70
N ARG A 10 41.34 -3.16 -12.87
CA ARG A 10 40.10 -3.94 -13.04
C ARG A 10 39.20 -3.55 -11.89
N ASN A 11 38.11 -2.82 -12.14
CA ASN A 11 37.03 -2.76 -11.15
C ASN A 11 36.07 -3.91 -11.48
N PRO A 12 35.96 -4.96 -10.63
CA PRO A 12 35.17 -6.14 -10.95
C PRO A 12 33.69 -5.79 -11.07
N LYS A 13 33.11 -6.04 -12.26
CA LYS A 13 31.70 -5.75 -12.58
C LYS A 13 30.73 -6.87 -12.22
N ASP A 14 31.25 -8.00 -11.71
CA ASP A 14 30.49 -9.21 -11.38
C ASP A 14 30.95 -9.79 -10.05
N MET A 15 30.03 -10.38 -9.27
CA MET A 15 30.31 -10.99 -7.97
C MET A 15 31.47 -12.01 -8.03
N LYS A 16 31.53 -12.79 -9.12
CA LYS A 16 32.63 -13.76 -9.36
C LYS A 16 33.98 -13.09 -9.61
N ALA A 17 33.98 -11.96 -10.31
CA ALA A 17 35.20 -11.18 -10.55
C ALA A 17 35.66 -10.47 -9.27
N LEU A 18 34.72 -10.04 -8.43
CA LEU A 18 34.98 -9.38 -7.15
C LEU A 18 35.56 -10.38 -6.14
N LEU A 19 34.97 -11.58 -6.06
CA LEU A 19 35.54 -12.71 -5.32
C LEU A 19 36.96 -13.06 -5.77
N LYS A 20 37.21 -13.11 -7.08
CA LYS A 20 38.54 -13.40 -7.62
C LYS A 20 39.54 -12.30 -7.32
N PHE A 21 39.12 -11.03 -7.37
CA PHE A 21 39.94 -9.89 -6.99
C PHE A 21 40.27 -9.89 -5.49
N CYS A 22 39.29 -10.15 -4.63
CA CYS A 22 39.51 -10.31 -3.18
C CYS A 22 40.45 -11.47 -2.87
N LEU A 23 40.30 -12.61 -3.55
CA LEU A 23 41.19 -13.78 -3.44
C LEU A 23 42.64 -13.48 -3.88
N GLU A 24 42.81 -12.69 -4.95
CA GLU A 24 44.13 -12.25 -5.41
C GLU A 24 44.76 -11.24 -4.45
N ALA A 25 43.97 -10.35 -3.83
CA ALA A 25 44.45 -9.37 -2.85
C ALA A 25 44.83 -10.00 -1.50
N THR A 26 44.17 -11.09 -1.08
CA THR A 26 44.48 -11.79 0.18
C THR A 26 45.67 -12.74 0.09
N LYS A 27 46.28 -12.93 -1.09
CA LYS A 27 47.48 -13.77 -1.26
C LYS A 27 48.75 -13.15 -0.69
N ASP A 28 48.79 -11.82 -0.54
CA ASP A 28 49.96 -11.08 -0.06
C ASP A 28 49.94 -10.82 1.46
N GLU A 29 48.85 -11.16 2.16
CA GLU A 29 48.81 -11.14 3.62
C GLU A 29 49.21 -12.52 4.18
N ASP A 30 50.18 -12.54 5.10
CA ASP A 30 50.78 -13.69 5.80
C ASP A 30 49.78 -14.50 6.68
N ALA A 31 48.58 -14.77 6.20
CA ALA A 31 47.75 -15.85 6.71
C ALA A 31 48.33 -17.16 6.17
N LYS A 32 48.77 -18.05 7.08
CA LYS A 32 49.20 -19.41 6.75
C LYS A 32 48.23 -19.99 5.72
N SER A 33 48.75 -20.22 4.53
CA SER A 33 48.02 -20.77 3.40
C SER A 33 47.66 -22.22 3.71
N GLU A 34 46.56 -22.42 4.44
CA GLU A 34 45.77 -23.62 4.23
C GLU A 34 45.36 -23.58 2.76
N GLU A 35 45.86 -24.54 1.97
CA GLU A 35 45.50 -24.68 0.58
C GLU A 35 43.97 -24.70 0.48
N PHE A 36 43.38 -23.63 -0.04
CA PHE A 36 41.98 -23.61 -0.45
C PHE A 36 41.86 -24.52 -1.67
N ALA A 37 41.86 -25.83 -1.42
CA ALA A 37 41.53 -26.83 -2.41
C ALA A 37 40.10 -26.54 -2.91
N PRO A 38 39.81 -26.69 -4.21
CA PRO A 38 38.44 -26.68 -4.70
C PRO A 38 37.66 -27.70 -3.87
N MET A 39 36.58 -27.24 -3.24
CA MET A 39 35.83 -28.04 -2.28
C MET A 39 35.49 -29.40 -2.89
N ASP A 40 35.94 -30.49 -2.24
CA ASP A 40 35.69 -31.85 -2.70
C ASP A 40 34.19 -32.04 -2.99
N GLU A 41 33.86 -32.71 -4.09
CA GLU A 41 32.46 -32.92 -4.53
C GLU A 41 31.62 -33.57 -3.42
N GLN A 42 32.24 -34.41 -2.58
CA GLN A 42 31.63 -35.03 -1.41
C GLN A 42 31.37 -34.02 -0.29
N ARG A 43 32.29 -33.10 -0.03
CA ARG A 43 32.13 -32.03 0.98
C ARG A 43 31.12 -30.98 0.54
N LYS A 44 31.07 -30.68 -0.76
CA LYS A 44 30.05 -29.83 -1.38
C LYS A 44 28.66 -30.47 -1.26
N LYS A 45 28.49 -31.75 -1.63
CA LYS A 45 27.22 -32.46 -1.47
C LYS A 45 26.82 -32.61 0.00
N TRP A 46 27.78 -32.84 0.91
CA TRP A 46 27.51 -32.88 2.34
C TRP A 46 27.06 -31.50 2.87
N LEU A 47 27.72 -30.41 2.47
CA LEU A 47 27.31 -29.05 2.81
C LEU A 47 25.95 -28.69 2.22
N GLU A 48 25.69 -29.03 0.96
CA GLU A 48 24.38 -28.85 0.32
C GLU A 48 23.31 -29.66 1.04
N GLN A 49 23.57 -30.91 1.40
CA GLN A 49 22.64 -31.74 2.18
C GLN A 49 22.46 -31.23 3.62
N ALA A 50 23.49 -30.68 4.25
CA ALA A 50 23.40 -30.07 5.57
C ALA A 50 22.63 -28.74 5.53
N LEU A 51 22.86 -27.90 4.50
CA LEU A 51 22.11 -26.67 4.25
C LEU A 51 20.65 -26.95 3.91
N VAL A 52 20.37 -27.98 3.10
CA VAL A 52 19.01 -28.41 2.75
C VAL A 52 18.34 -29.13 3.93
N GLY A 53 19.09 -29.86 4.74
CA GLY A 53 18.59 -30.50 5.97
C GLY A 53 18.31 -29.52 7.11
N MET A 54 19.00 -28.38 7.13
CA MET A 54 18.76 -27.28 8.07
C MET A 54 17.75 -26.25 7.56
N SER A 55 17.56 -26.12 6.25
CA SER A 55 16.54 -25.24 5.69
C SER A 55 15.22 -26.00 5.57
N VAL A 56 14.32 -25.77 6.51
CA VAL A 56 12.93 -26.22 6.33
C VAL A 56 12.39 -25.52 5.08
N SER A 57 11.92 -26.28 4.10
CA SER A 57 11.42 -25.66 2.88
C SER A 57 10.24 -24.73 3.23
N PRO A 58 10.27 -23.45 2.82
CA PRO A 58 9.23 -22.48 3.15
C PRO A 58 7.83 -22.97 2.80
N VAL A 59 7.70 -23.64 1.64
CA VAL A 59 6.44 -24.20 1.15
C VAL A 59 5.90 -25.32 2.05
N GLN A 60 6.76 -26.14 2.67
CA GLN A 60 6.31 -27.14 3.65
C GLN A 60 5.78 -26.47 4.93
N ARG A 61 6.47 -25.44 5.43
CA ARG A 61 5.97 -24.66 6.58
C ARG A 61 4.63 -24.03 6.28
N MET A 62 4.47 -23.40 5.11
CA MET A 62 3.17 -22.84 4.70
C MET A 62 2.06 -23.87 4.69
N LYS A 63 2.32 -25.09 4.20
CA LYS A 63 1.33 -26.18 4.23
C LYS A 63 0.94 -26.54 5.66
N THR A 64 1.91 -26.64 6.57
CA THR A 64 1.64 -26.87 8.00
C THR A 64 0.82 -25.74 8.61
N CYS A 65 1.13 -24.47 8.28
CA CYS A 65 0.34 -23.31 8.73
C CYS A 65 -1.09 -23.37 8.19
N ILE A 66 -1.27 -23.69 6.91
CA ILE A 66 -2.60 -23.88 6.28
C ILE A 66 -3.37 -25.01 6.96
N GLU A 67 -2.74 -26.13 7.29
CA GLU A 67 -3.38 -27.24 8.00
C GLU A 67 -3.76 -26.86 9.43
N CYS A 68 -2.90 -26.12 10.14
CA CYS A 68 -3.20 -25.53 11.44
C CYS A 68 -4.43 -24.63 11.36
N LEU A 69 -4.47 -23.73 10.37
CA LEU A 69 -5.62 -22.85 10.15
C LEU A 69 -6.87 -23.60 9.71
N LYS A 70 -6.78 -24.78 9.08
CA LYS A 70 -7.95 -25.61 8.74
C LYS A 70 -8.53 -26.32 9.95
N ASN A 71 -7.69 -26.74 10.89
CA ASN A 71 -8.09 -27.54 12.05
C ASN A 71 -8.76 -26.68 13.13
N HIS A 72 -10.00 -27.04 13.49
CA HIS A 72 -10.77 -26.32 14.54
C HIS A 72 -10.33 -26.68 15.96
N GLN A 73 -9.38 -27.62 16.11
CA GLN A 73 -8.83 -28.04 17.40
C GLN A 73 -7.50 -27.36 17.72
N SER A 74 -6.92 -26.63 16.76
CA SER A 74 -5.72 -25.85 16.99
C SER A 74 -6.02 -24.72 17.97
N SER A 75 -5.09 -24.48 18.90
CA SER A 75 -5.22 -23.41 19.87
C SER A 75 -5.18 -22.04 19.19
N GLU A 76 -5.76 -21.02 19.83
CA GLU A 76 -5.71 -19.64 19.35
C GLU A 76 -4.26 -19.17 19.12
N GLU A 77 -3.34 -19.55 20.02
CA GLU A 77 -1.91 -19.23 19.90
C GLU A 77 -1.27 -19.89 18.67
N GLU A 78 -1.57 -21.16 18.40
CA GLU A 78 -1.07 -21.85 17.21
C GLU A 78 -1.61 -21.25 15.91
N ARG A 79 -2.87 -20.79 15.91
CA ARG A 79 -3.48 -20.10 14.77
C ARG A 79 -2.83 -18.74 14.54
N ARG A 80 -2.60 -17.98 15.62
CA ARG A 80 -1.90 -16.68 15.59
C ARG A 80 -0.49 -16.82 15.04
N GLN A 81 0.29 -17.75 15.58
CA GLN A 81 1.65 -18.01 15.12
C GLN A 81 1.67 -18.45 13.64
N ALA A 82 0.73 -19.31 13.23
CA ALA A 82 0.61 -19.72 11.84
C ALA A 82 0.30 -18.53 10.91
N MET A 83 -0.54 -17.58 11.35
CA MET A 83 -0.83 -16.36 10.59
C MET A 83 0.40 -15.45 10.47
N GLU A 84 1.11 -15.21 11.56
CA GLU A 84 2.32 -14.38 11.56
C GLU A 84 3.38 -14.93 10.60
N GLU A 85 3.65 -16.24 10.66
CA GLU A 85 4.56 -16.88 9.72
C GLU A 85 4.08 -16.70 8.27
N LEU A 86 2.80 -16.90 7.98
CA LEU A 86 2.26 -16.72 6.63
C LEU A 86 2.37 -15.28 6.12
N ILE A 87 2.17 -14.29 7.00
CA ILE A 87 2.31 -12.87 6.66
C ILE A 87 3.76 -12.56 6.28
N GLU A 88 4.73 -13.02 7.09
CA GLU A 88 6.16 -12.83 6.80
C GLU A 88 6.55 -13.43 5.45
N TRP A 89 6.10 -14.65 5.16
CA TRP A 89 6.38 -15.27 3.87
C TRP A 89 5.65 -14.57 2.72
N GLY A 90 4.45 -14.05 2.97
CA GLY A 90 3.61 -13.36 1.98
C GLY A 90 4.21 -12.06 1.44
N GLU A 91 5.18 -11.46 2.14
CA GLU A 91 5.92 -10.29 1.63
C GLU A 91 6.78 -10.61 0.39
N ASN A 92 7.15 -11.88 0.22
CA ASN A 92 7.88 -12.32 -0.96
C ASN A 92 6.90 -12.75 -2.07
N MET A 93 7.04 -12.15 -3.25
CA MET A 93 6.16 -12.38 -4.39
C MET A 93 6.10 -13.85 -4.84
N ASP A 94 7.22 -14.58 -4.81
CA ASP A 94 7.27 -15.99 -5.24
C ASP A 94 6.51 -16.88 -4.24
N TYR A 95 6.72 -16.63 -2.95
CA TYR A 95 6.02 -17.32 -1.87
C TYR A 95 4.54 -16.99 -1.82
N ALA A 96 4.13 -15.77 -2.15
CA ALA A 96 2.73 -15.42 -2.30
C ALA A 96 2.04 -16.24 -3.41
N ILE A 97 2.73 -16.44 -4.53
CA ILE A 97 2.25 -17.26 -5.64
C ILE A 97 2.16 -18.74 -5.20
N ASP A 98 3.17 -19.25 -4.50
CA ASP A 98 3.17 -20.61 -3.99
C ASP A 98 2.06 -20.84 -2.97
N PHE A 99 1.80 -19.86 -2.08
CA PHE A 99 0.68 -19.87 -1.14
C PHE A 99 -0.68 -20.01 -1.85
N HIS A 100 -0.88 -19.30 -2.96
CA HIS A 100 -2.06 -19.50 -3.80
C HIS A 100 -2.09 -20.92 -4.39
N LYS A 101 -0.99 -21.40 -4.98
CA LYS A 101 -0.91 -22.73 -5.63
C LYS A 101 -1.16 -23.91 -4.68
N ILE A 102 -0.82 -23.77 -3.40
CA ILE A 102 -1.08 -24.81 -2.38
C ILE A 102 -2.49 -24.74 -1.79
N GLY A 103 -3.38 -23.89 -2.33
CA GLY A 103 -4.78 -23.76 -1.91
C GLY A 103 -4.95 -22.92 -0.64
N GLY A 104 -4.04 -21.98 -0.37
CA GLY A 104 -4.15 -21.08 0.78
C GLY A 104 -5.33 -20.10 0.67
N PHE A 105 -5.69 -19.70 -0.54
CA PHE A 105 -6.75 -18.71 -0.79
C PHE A 105 -8.15 -19.24 -0.41
N ASP A 106 -8.35 -20.56 -0.46
CA ASP A 106 -9.61 -21.21 -0.10
C ASP A 106 -9.99 -20.99 1.38
N LEU A 107 -9.01 -20.58 2.21
CA LEU A 107 -9.23 -20.30 3.63
C LEU A 107 -9.86 -18.93 3.87
N PHE A 108 -9.67 -17.97 2.98
CA PHE A 108 -10.01 -16.57 3.24
C PHE A 108 -11.49 -16.34 3.57
N PRO A 109 -12.47 -16.93 2.85
CA PRO A 109 -13.87 -16.72 3.19
C PRO A 109 -14.21 -17.15 4.63
N ARG A 110 -13.58 -18.23 5.12
CA ARG A 110 -13.79 -18.72 6.48
C ARG A 110 -13.14 -17.80 7.51
N LEU A 111 -11.89 -17.41 7.27
CA LEU A 111 -11.09 -16.63 8.22
C LEU A 111 -11.53 -15.16 8.30
N LEU A 112 -12.06 -14.61 7.20
CA LEU A 112 -12.63 -13.25 7.16
C LEU A 112 -14.00 -13.16 7.85
N SER A 113 -14.68 -14.28 8.05
CA SER A 113 -15.96 -14.35 8.78
C SER A 113 -15.83 -14.98 10.17
N ASP A 114 -14.60 -15.04 10.71
CA ASP A 114 -14.33 -15.58 12.05
C ASP A 114 -14.90 -14.65 13.13
N GLU A 115 -15.32 -15.22 14.28
CA GLU A 115 -15.83 -14.45 15.41
C GLU A 115 -14.73 -13.56 16.01
N GLU A 116 -13.48 -14.04 15.98
CA GLU A 116 -12.32 -13.33 16.51
C GLU A 116 -11.87 -12.22 15.56
N ALA A 117 -11.94 -10.98 16.04
CA ALA A 117 -11.43 -9.83 15.28
C ALA A 117 -9.94 -9.96 14.95
N GLU A 118 -9.17 -10.67 15.79
CA GLU A 118 -7.74 -10.89 15.58
C GLU A 118 -7.44 -11.66 14.31
N ILE A 119 -8.10 -12.80 14.13
CA ILE A 119 -8.00 -13.62 12.94
C ILE A 119 -8.47 -12.84 11.71
N ARG A 120 -9.56 -12.07 11.82
CA ARG A 120 -10.06 -11.25 10.70
C ARG A 120 -9.01 -10.22 10.24
N TRP A 121 -8.43 -9.43 11.16
CA TRP A 121 -7.46 -8.40 10.77
C TRP A 121 -6.13 -9.00 10.30
N GLN A 122 -5.66 -10.11 10.88
CA GLN A 122 -4.47 -10.83 10.40
C GLN A 122 -4.69 -11.41 8.99
N THR A 123 -5.89 -11.92 8.73
CA THR A 123 -6.24 -12.41 7.39
C THR A 123 -6.21 -11.28 6.37
N LEU A 124 -6.73 -10.10 6.72
CA LEU A 124 -6.69 -8.92 5.85
C LEU A 124 -5.25 -8.44 5.60
N GLU A 125 -4.39 -8.52 6.62
CA GLU A 125 -2.95 -8.23 6.48
C GLU A 125 -2.27 -9.21 5.52
N LEU A 126 -2.52 -10.51 5.70
CA LEU A 126 -2.01 -11.55 4.80
C LEU A 126 -2.47 -11.30 3.36
N VAL A 127 -3.77 -11.03 3.14
CA VAL A 127 -4.28 -10.67 1.81
C VAL A 127 -3.54 -9.47 1.25
N ALA A 128 -3.34 -8.40 2.03
CA ALA A 128 -2.62 -7.21 1.60
C ALA A 128 -1.19 -7.52 1.16
N CYS A 129 -0.43 -8.29 1.95
CA CYS A 129 0.94 -8.69 1.62
C CYS A 129 0.98 -9.51 0.32
N LEU A 130 0.07 -10.47 0.17
CA LEU A 130 0.04 -11.34 -1.01
C LEU A 130 -0.24 -10.59 -2.31
N VAL A 131 -1.09 -9.55 -2.28
CA VAL A 131 -1.46 -8.79 -3.48
C VAL A 131 -0.57 -7.56 -3.73
N GLN A 132 0.19 -7.11 -2.74
CA GLN A 132 0.98 -5.89 -2.84
C GLN A 132 2.01 -5.99 -3.96
N ASN A 133 1.85 -5.16 -4.99
CA ASN A 133 2.70 -5.14 -6.19
C ASN A 133 2.83 -6.52 -6.89
N ASN A 134 1.82 -7.40 -6.75
CA ASN A 134 1.82 -8.75 -7.30
C ASN A 134 0.59 -8.97 -8.21
N PRO A 135 0.69 -8.70 -9.52
CA PRO A 135 -0.43 -8.83 -10.45
C PRO A 135 -1.06 -10.23 -10.52
N TYR A 136 -0.27 -11.29 -10.32
CA TYR A 136 -0.79 -12.66 -10.30
C TYR A 136 -1.74 -12.85 -9.12
N CYS A 137 -1.30 -12.48 -7.91
CA CYS A 137 -2.12 -12.60 -6.71
C CYS A 137 -3.30 -11.63 -6.72
N GLN A 138 -3.14 -10.41 -7.23
CA GLN A 138 -4.26 -9.48 -7.44
C GLN A 138 -5.35 -10.14 -8.29
N ASN A 139 -5.00 -10.67 -9.45
CA ASN A 139 -5.96 -11.35 -10.33
C ASN A 139 -6.60 -12.58 -9.67
N ALA A 140 -5.82 -13.38 -8.93
CA ALA A 140 -6.35 -14.54 -8.20
C ALA A 140 -7.35 -14.13 -7.10
N VAL A 141 -7.09 -13.05 -6.36
CA VAL A 141 -8.02 -12.50 -5.36
C VAL A 141 -9.30 -11.97 -6.01
N LEU A 142 -9.19 -11.31 -7.17
CA LEU A 142 -10.35 -10.82 -7.93
C LEU A 142 -11.22 -11.96 -8.47
N GLN A 143 -10.61 -13.01 -9.01
CA GLN A 143 -11.32 -14.21 -9.51
C GLN A 143 -12.13 -14.91 -8.41
N ASN A 144 -11.64 -14.86 -7.16
CA ASN A 144 -12.32 -15.38 -5.99
C ASN A 144 -13.37 -14.40 -5.39
N LYS A 145 -13.68 -13.30 -6.08
CA LYS A 145 -14.68 -12.28 -5.67
C LYS A 145 -14.45 -11.74 -4.25
N MET A 146 -13.20 -11.59 -3.85
CA MET A 146 -12.88 -11.15 -2.49
C MET A 146 -13.05 -9.64 -2.30
N LEU A 147 -12.87 -8.82 -3.33
CA LEU A 147 -12.93 -7.36 -3.19
C LEU A 147 -14.26 -6.85 -2.57
N PRO A 148 -15.45 -7.33 -2.98
CA PRO A 148 -16.70 -6.99 -2.30
C PRO A 148 -16.72 -7.37 -0.81
N VAL A 149 -16.13 -8.51 -0.43
CA VAL A 149 -16.02 -8.95 0.97
C VAL A 149 -15.12 -8.00 1.77
N LEU A 150 -14.00 -7.57 1.17
CA LEU A 150 -13.10 -6.59 1.81
C LEU A 150 -13.79 -5.24 2.02
N LEU A 151 -14.59 -4.78 1.05
CA LEU A 151 -15.39 -3.56 1.16
C LEU A 151 -16.48 -3.68 2.24
N GLU A 152 -17.13 -4.83 2.35
CA GLU A 152 -18.12 -5.09 3.39
C GLU A 152 -17.51 -5.04 4.80
N LEU A 153 -16.34 -5.67 4.99
CA LEU A 153 -15.61 -5.61 6.26
C LEU A 153 -15.16 -4.18 6.61
N LEU A 154 -14.68 -3.42 5.61
CA LEU A 154 -14.33 -2.02 5.79
C LEU A 154 -15.52 -1.18 6.27
N ASP A 155 -16.71 -1.42 5.73
CA ASP A 155 -17.90 -0.63 6.04
C ASP A 155 -18.54 -1.06 7.37
N LYS A 156 -18.73 -2.37 7.59
CA LYS A 156 -19.64 -2.92 8.60
C LYS A 156 -18.99 -3.61 9.80
N ASP A 157 -17.68 -3.89 9.80
CA ASP A 157 -17.08 -4.60 10.94
C ASP A 157 -17.11 -3.74 12.22
N ASP A 158 -17.36 -4.33 13.39
CA ASP A 158 -17.39 -3.57 14.65
C ASP A 158 -15.99 -3.15 15.12
N ASN A 159 -14.94 -3.83 14.66
CA ASN A 159 -13.57 -3.60 15.10
C ASN A 159 -12.83 -2.62 14.18
N SER A 160 -12.35 -1.52 14.76
CA SER A 160 -11.62 -0.47 14.02
C SER A 160 -10.31 -0.96 13.38
N THR A 161 -9.60 -1.91 14.00
CA THR A 161 -8.39 -2.51 13.44
C THR A 161 -8.72 -3.32 12.19
N VAL A 162 -9.82 -4.08 12.21
CA VAL A 162 -10.30 -4.82 11.05
C VAL A 162 -10.62 -3.86 9.90
N LYS A 163 -11.36 -2.76 10.16
CA LYS A 163 -11.63 -1.72 9.14
C LYS A 163 -10.34 -1.15 8.55
N VAL A 164 -9.36 -0.80 9.39
CA VAL A 164 -8.07 -0.23 8.94
C VAL A 164 -7.29 -1.23 8.08
N LYS A 165 -7.27 -2.52 8.43
CA LYS A 165 -6.60 -3.56 7.64
C LYS A 165 -7.37 -3.90 6.37
N ALA A 166 -8.70 -3.83 6.39
CA ALA A 166 -9.53 -4.00 5.20
C ALA A 166 -9.22 -2.91 4.18
N LEU A 167 -9.18 -1.65 4.62
CA LEU A 167 -8.77 -0.53 3.76
C LEU A 167 -7.36 -0.72 3.20
N TYR A 168 -6.43 -1.22 4.00
CA TYR A 168 -5.07 -1.50 3.54
C TYR A 168 -5.05 -2.58 2.45
N ALA A 169 -5.76 -3.69 2.65
CA ALA A 169 -5.89 -4.76 1.65
C ALA A 169 -6.54 -4.25 0.35
N VAL A 170 -7.62 -3.47 0.45
CA VAL A 170 -8.28 -2.84 -0.71
C VAL A 170 -7.31 -1.89 -1.43
N SER A 171 -6.55 -1.07 -0.70
CA SER A 171 -5.54 -0.18 -1.30
C SER A 171 -4.47 -0.95 -2.07
N CYS A 172 -3.91 -2.02 -1.50
CA CYS A 172 -2.92 -2.88 -2.17
C CYS A 172 -3.50 -3.60 -3.40
N LEU A 173 -4.77 -4.00 -3.35
CA LEU A 173 -5.44 -4.67 -4.46
C LEU A 173 -5.75 -3.72 -5.62
N THR A 174 -6.17 -2.49 -5.34
CA THR A 174 -6.52 -1.49 -6.38
C THR A 174 -5.32 -0.75 -6.97
N ARG A 175 -4.16 -0.81 -6.32
CA ARG A 175 -2.95 -0.13 -6.78
C ARG A 175 -2.43 -0.78 -8.06
N ASP A 176 -2.27 0.03 -9.09
CA ASP A 176 -1.79 -0.38 -10.42
C ASP A 176 -2.58 -1.53 -11.06
N CYS A 177 -3.82 -1.76 -10.63
CA CYS A 177 -4.70 -2.83 -11.12
C CYS A 177 -6.04 -2.25 -11.59
N GLN A 178 -6.18 -2.02 -12.90
CA GLN A 178 -7.39 -1.42 -13.49
C GLN A 178 -8.64 -2.28 -13.30
N GLU A 179 -8.52 -3.61 -13.36
CA GLU A 179 -9.64 -4.53 -13.13
C GLU A 179 -10.16 -4.43 -11.69
N ALA A 180 -9.25 -4.39 -10.70
CA ALA A 180 -9.61 -4.17 -9.30
C ALA A 180 -10.30 -2.82 -9.10
N GLN A 181 -9.79 -1.74 -9.72
CA GLN A 181 -10.41 -0.43 -9.59
C GLN A 181 -11.80 -0.36 -10.22
N LYS A 182 -12.01 -1.04 -11.35
CA LYS A 182 -13.33 -1.14 -11.96
C LYS A 182 -14.31 -1.86 -11.04
N ILE A 183 -13.92 -3.02 -10.51
CA ILE A 183 -14.76 -3.78 -9.56
C ILE A 183 -15.01 -2.95 -8.30
N PHE A 184 -14.02 -2.20 -7.82
CA PHE A 184 -14.17 -1.28 -6.69
C PHE A 184 -15.26 -0.23 -6.95
N THR A 185 -15.23 0.42 -8.11
CA THR A 185 -16.25 1.40 -8.53
C THR A 185 -17.63 0.76 -8.69
N ASP A 186 -17.69 -0.41 -9.34
CA ASP A 186 -18.94 -1.17 -9.54
C ASP A 186 -19.60 -1.62 -8.22
N ASN A 187 -18.82 -1.70 -7.13
CA ASN A 187 -19.30 -2.07 -5.79
C ASN A 187 -19.38 -0.85 -4.83
N ASP A 188 -19.58 0.35 -5.36
CA ASP A 188 -19.78 1.58 -4.57
C ASP A 188 -18.61 1.89 -3.61
N GLY A 189 -17.39 1.54 -4.02
CA GLY A 189 -16.19 1.66 -3.19
C GLY A 189 -15.89 3.09 -2.74
N PHE A 190 -16.20 4.10 -3.56
CA PHE A 190 -16.00 5.52 -3.18
C PHE A 190 -16.91 5.95 -2.04
N SER A 191 -18.15 5.48 -2.01
CA SER A 191 -19.06 5.75 -0.88
C SER A 191 -18.61 5.02 0.38
N VAL A 192 -18.02 3.83 0.26
CA VAL A 192 -17.39 3.13 1.40
C VAL A 192 -16.21 3.95 1.94
N LEU A 193 -15.34 4.50 1.07
CA LEU A 193 -14.25 5.39 1.50
C LEU A 193 -14.78 6.66 2.19
N MET A 194 -15.85 7.24 1.66
CA MET A 194 -16.52 8.40 2.24
C MET A 194 -17.00 8.11 3.67
N ARG A 195 -17.71 6.99 3.88
CA ARG A 195 -18.15 6.55 5.20
C ARG A 195 -16.99 6.23 6.14
N ALA A 196 -15.90 5.68 5.62
CA ALA A 196 -14.69 5.42 6.41
C ALA A 196 -14.05 6.71 6.94
N MET A 197 -14.09 7.82 6.18
CA MET A 197 -13.61 9.14 6.64
C MET A 197 -14.51 9.78 7.70
N GLN A 198 -15.80 9.40 7.75
CA GLN A 198 -16.75 9.86 8.76
C GLN A 198 -16.60 9.15 10.12
N GLN A 199 -15.90 8.02 10.17
CA GLN A 199 -15.70 7.28 11.42
C GLN A 199 -14.71 8.01 12.34
N ASP A 200 -14.91 7.93 13.67
CA ASP A 200 -14.01 8.53 14.67
C ASP A 200 -12.74 7.68 14.90
N VAL A 201 -12.04 7.36 13.82
CA VAL A 201 -10.78 6.58 13.84
C VAL A 201 -9.77 7.29 12.95
N GLU A 202 -8.90 8.11 13.54
CA GLU A 202 -7.97 8.98 12.81
C GLU A 202 -7.14 8.20 11.76
N LYS A 203 -6.60 7.03 12.12
CA LYS A 203 -5.82 6.20 11.20
C LYS A 203 -6.63 5.72 9.99
N LEU A 204 -7.93 5.48 10.16
CA LEU A 204 -8.83 5.09 9.07
C LEU A 204 -9.10 6.30 8.17
N LYS A 205 -9.42 7.46 8.76
CA LYS A 205 -9.65 8.71 8.04
C LYS A 205 -8.46 9.06 7.14
N ILE A 206 -7.25 9.07 7.71
CA ILE A 206 -5.99 9.38 7.01
C ILE A 206 -5.77 8.44 5.82
N LYS A 207 -5.87 7.12 6.04
CA LYS A 207 -5.66 6.13 4.99
C LYS A 207 -6.71 6.22 3.89
N ALA A 208 -7.96 6.55 4.23
CA ALA A 208 -9.04 6.66 3.26
C ALA A 208 -8.84 7.89 2.36
N ALA A 209 -8.52 9.05 2.95
CA ALA A 209 -8.20 10.26 2.20
C ALA A 209 -6.96 10.07 1.30
N PHE A 210 -5.91 9.41 1.80
CA PHE A 210 -4.73 9.08 1.00
C PHE A 210 -5.05 8.14 -0.17
N MET A 211 -5.87 7.11 0.06
CA MET A 211 -6.29 6.21 -1.02
C MET A 211 -7.13 6.94 -2.07
N LEU A 212 -8.04 7.80 -1.63
CA LEU A 212 -8.87 8.63 -2.49
C LEU A 212 -8.01 9.52 -3.40
N SER A 213 -7.03 10.23 -2.82
CA SER A 213 -6.13 11.10 -3.59
C SER A 213 -5.30 10.30 -4.61
N ALA A 214 -4.81 9.12 -4.22
CA ALA A 214 -4.06 8.23 -5.12
C ALA A 214 -4.91 7.73 -6.31
N LEU A 215 -6.17 7.33 -6.07
CA LEU A 215 -7.07 6.90 -7.14
C LEU A 215 -7.42 8.04 -8.11
N CYS A 216 -7.69 9.24 -7.59
CA CYS A 216 -8.05 10.42 -8.40
C CYS A 216 -6.92 10.88 -9.30
N ASN A 217 -5.67 10.86 -8.80
CA ASN A 217 -4.51 11.28 -9.56
C ASN A 217 -4.20 10.33 -10.73
N ASN A 218 -4.53 9.04 -10.58
CA ASN A 218 -4.28 8.03 -11.61
C ASN A 218 -5.37 7.98 -12.67
N THR A 219 -6.63 8.22 -12.31
CA THR A 219 -7.78 8.03 -13.21
C THR A 219 -8.75 9.23 -13.11
N PRO A 220 -8.69 10.18 -14.07
CA PRO A 220 -9.53 11.38 -14.07
C PRO A 220 -11.04 11.10 -14.10
N GLU A 221 -11.48 9.98 -14.67
CA GLU A 221 -12.90 9.58 -14.76
C GLU A 221 -13.56 9.45 -13.38
N TYR A 222 -12.78 9.19 -12.32
CA TYR A 222 -13.31 9.09 -10.98
C TYR A 222 -13.70 10.46 -10.39
N LYS A 223 -13.18 11.57 -10.91
CA LYS A 223 -13.48 12.93 -10.41
C LYS A 223 -14.95 13.28 -10.58
N ASP A 224 -15.55 12.90 -11.72
CA ASP A 224 -16.98 13.08 -11.97
C ASP A 224 -17.85 12.29 -10.98
N ILE A 225 -17.51 11.02 -10.76
CA ILE A 225 -18.19 10.15 -9.79
C ILE A 225 -18.13 10.75 -8.38
N LEU A 226 -16.98 11.29 -8.00
CA LEU A 226 -16.78 11.92 -6.69
C LEU A 226 -17.60 13.22 -6.53
N CYS A 227 -17.78 13.99 -7.61
CA CYS A 227 -18.69 15.12 -7.60
C CYS A 227 -20.15 14.64 -7.45
N ASP A 228 -20.55 13.59 -8.18
CA ASP A 228 -21.92 13.04 -8.13
C ASP A 228 -22.33 12.55 -6.74
N ILE A 229 -21.41 11.95 -5.99
CA ILE A 229 -21.69 11.46 -4.62
C ILE A 229 -21.57 12.53 -3.54
N GLY A 230 -21.22 13.78 -3.89
CA GLY A 230 -21.04 14.87 -2.93
C GLY A 230 -19.78 14.74 -2.07
N MET A 231 -18.69 14.16 -2.61
CA MET A 231 -17.43 14.00 -1.89
C MET A 231 -16.83 15.36 -1.48
N ILE A 232 -17.01 16.40 -2.31
CA ILE A 232 -16.50 17.75 -2.02
C ILE A 232 -17.17 18.31 -0.77
N ASP A 233 -18.50 18.25 -0.67
CA ASP A 233 -19.25 18.69 0.52
C ASP A 233 -18.76 17.98 1.79
N GLN A 234 -18.47 16.67 1.71
CA GLN A 234 -17.94 15.90 2.84
C GLN A 234 -16.54 16.33 3.25
N LEU A 235 -15.62 16.52 2.31
CA LEU A 235 -14.26 16.95 2.59
C LEU A 235 -14.24 18.37 3.19
N VAL A 236 -15.08 19.29 2.68
CA VAL A 236 -15.27 20.62 3.27
C VAL A 236 -15.86 20.52 4.69
N GLY A 237 -16.79 19.61 4.93
CA GLY A 237 -17.30 19.30 6.27
C GLY A 237 -16.17 18.96 7.25
N HIS A 238 -15.27 18.07 6.84
CA HIS A 238 -14.10 17.70 7.65
C HIS A 238 -13.13 18.87 7.88
N LEU A 239 -12.96 19.77 6.89
CA LEU A 239 -12.13 20.98 7.07
C LEU A 239 -12.68 21.96 8.10
N ASN A 240 -13.95 21.84 8.50
CA ASN A 240 -14.56 22.66 9.54
C ASN A 240 -14.44 22.02 10.94
N GLU A 241 -13.93 20.80 11.05
CA GLU A 241 -13.65 20.13 12.33
C GLU A 241 -12.41 20.72 13.02
N GLU A 242 -12.13 20.24 14.24
CA GLU A 242 -10.93 20.61 14.99
C GLU A 242 -9.67 20.17 14.23
N HIS A 243 -8.71 21.09 14.09
CA HIS A 243 -7.51 20.87 13.29
C HIS A 243 -6.68 19.69 13.81
N SER A 244 -6.27 18.83 12.88
CA SER A 244 -5.48 17.62 13.15
C SER A 244 -4.65 17.27 11.91
N ASN A 245 -3.73 16.31 12.04
CA ASN A 245 -2.89 15.84 10.93
C ASN A 245 -3.72 15.25 9.76
N PHE A 246 -4.97 14.85 10.03
CA PHE A 246 -5.89 14.42 8.99
C PHE A 246 -6.19 15.50 7.93
N HIS A 247 -6.16 16.79 8.32
CA HIS A 247 -6.52 17.89 7.43
C HIS A 247 -5.56 18.04 6.24
N GLU A 248 -4.28 17.69 6.41
CA GLU A 248 -3.32 17.65 5.30
C GLU A 248 -3.77 16.66 4.21
N HIS A 249 -4.22 15.47 4.61
CA HIS A 249 -4.70 14.44 3.68
C HIS A 249 -6.06 14.80 3.06
N VAL A 250 -6.95 15.47 3.82
CA VAL A 250 -8.20 16.04 3.27
C VAL A 250 -7.89 17.07 2.20
N MET A 251 -7.00 18.02 2.47
CA MET A 251 -6.58 19.03 1.50
C MET A 251 -5.93 18.40 0.26
N SER A 252 -5.08 17.39 0.45
CA SER A 252 -4.47 16.63 -0.64
C SER A 252 -5.52 15.92 -1.50
N ALA A 253 -6.51 15.28 -0.89
CA ALA A 253 -7.60 14.60 -1.59
C ALA A 253 -8.49 15.59 -2.35
N MET A 254 -8.87 16.71 -1.72
CA MET A 254 -9.64 17.75 -2.40
C MET A 254 -8.86 18.32 -3.59
N LEU A 255 -7.56 18.60 -3.44
CA LEU A 255 -6.74 19.10 -4.54
C LEU A 255 -6.64 18.09 -5.69
N ALA A 256 -6.54 16.79 -5.39
CA ALA A 256 -6.54 15.74 -6.40
C ALA A 256 -7.85 15.68 -7.20
N ILE A 257 -8.99 16.00 -6.58
CA ILE A 257 -10.31 16.07 -7.23
C ILE A 257 -10.44 17.36 -8.06
N VAL A 258 -9.93 18.49 -7.55
CA VAL A 258 -10.09 19.83 -8.17
C VAL A 258 -9.12 20.08 -9.33
N ARG A 259 -7.90 19.55 -9.25
CA ARG A 259 -6.87 19.80 -10.26
C ARG A 259 -7.32 19.30 -11.63
N ASP A 260 -7.18 20.13 -12.66
CA ASP A 260 -7.52 19.83 -14.06
C ASP A 260 -8.97 19.33 -14.27
N HIS A 261 -9.92 19.79 -13.45
CA HIS A 261 -11.31 19.35 -13.54
C HIS A 261 -12.31 20.51 -13.27
N PRO A 262 -12.84 21.18 -14.32
CA PRO A 262 -13.67 22.38 -14.17
C PRO A 262 -14.93 22.17 -13.32
N ARG A 263 -15.60 21.02 -13.49
CA ARG A 263 -16.82 20.71 -12.73
C ARG A 263 -16.60 20.68 -11.23
N SER A 264 -15.45 20.18 -10.74
CA SER A 264 -15.16 20.19 -9.30
C SER A 264 -14.77 21.59 -8.80
N VAL A 265 -14.21 22.45 -9.68
CA VAL A 265 -13.99 23.86 -9.36
C VAL A 265 -15.33 24.58 -9.16
N GLU A 266 -16.30 24.38 -10.06
CA GLU A 266 -17.65 24.94 -9.93
C GLU A 266 -18.34 24.47 -8.63
N GLU A 267 -18.23 23.19 -8.28
CA GLU A 267 -18.75 22.67 -7.00
C GLU A 267 -18.07 23.34 -5.79
N CYS A 268 -16.75 23.58 -5.85
CA CYS A 268 -16.02 24.29 -4.80
C CYS A 268 -16.39 25.78 -4.68
N GLN A 269 -16.92 26.40 -5.73
CA GLN A 269 -17.38 27.80 -5.75
C GLN A 269 -18.80 27.99 -5.21
N ARG A 270 -19.51 26.90 -4.89
CA ARG A 270 -20.86 26.95 -4.32
C ARG A 270 -20.89 27.79 -3.05
N SER A 271 -21.81 28.76 -3.01
CA SER A 271 -21.92 29.75 -1.94
C SER A 271 -22.25 29.12 -0.58
N GLU A 272 -22.86 27.93 -0.57
CA GLU A 272 -23.20 27.19 0.65
C GLU A 272 -21.97 26.66 1.39
N LEU A 273 -20.85 26.43 0.69
CA LEU A 273 -19.64 25.84 1.28
C LEU A 273 -18.72 26.88 1.93
N ASP A 274 -18.84 28.16 1.57
CA ASP A 274 -17.96 29.27 1.98
C ASP A 274 -16.45 28.91 1.95
N LEU A 275 -16.06 28.04 0.99
CA LEU A 275 -14.76 27.40 0.98
C LEU A 275 -13.62 28.42 0.86
N HIS A 276 -13.83 29.50 0.12
CA HIS A 276 -12.86 30.57 -0.03
C HIS A 276 -12.49 31.20 1.33
N ASN A 277 -13.48 31.48 2.20
CA ASN A 277 -13.23 32.03 3.53
C ASN A 277 -12.58 30.97 4.46
N VAL A 278 -13.04 29.72 4.40
CA VAL A 278 -12.46 28.60 5.15
C VAL A 278 -10.97 28.44 4.83
N LEU A 279 -10.60 28.43 3.55
CA LEU A 279 -9.21 28.33 3.09
C LEU A 279 -8.38 29.52 3.54
N GLN A 280 -8.90 30.75 3.45
CA GLN A 280 -8.18 31.94 3.91
C GLN A 280 -7.92 31.92 5.43
N GLN A 281 -8.91 31.51 6.22
CA GLN A 281 -8.74 31.36 7.67
C GLN A 281 -7.74 30.26 8.00
N ARG A 282 -7.80 29.14 7.26
CA ARG A 282 -6.86 28.02 7.41
C ARG A 282 -5.43 28.44 7.10
N ILE A 283 -5.17 29.11 5.97
CA ILE A 283 -3.83 29.60 5.59
C ILE A 283 -3.26 30.55 6.66
N LYS A 284 -4.09 31.45 7.22
CA LYS A 284 -3.68 32.33 8.33
C LYS A 284 -3.30 31.52 9.58
N PHE A 285 -4.09 30.51 9.93
CA PHE A 285 -3.82 29.64 11.08
C PHE A 285 -2.56 28.77 10.92
N LEU A 286 -2.25 28.33 9.69
CA LEU A 286 -1.09 27.50 9.38
C LEU A 286 0.20 28.33 9.22
N THR A 287 0.08 29.65 9.03
CA THR A 287 1.26 30.51 8.85
C THR A 287 2.10 30.56 10.13
N GLY A 288 3.38 30.16 10.01
CA GLY A 288 4.32 30.08 11.12
C GLY A 288 4.42 28.68 11.76
N LYS A 289 3.70 27.68 11.25
CA LYS A 289 3.78 26.29 11.73
C LYS A 289 4.50 25.42 10.71
N GLU A 290 5.78 25.13 10.95
CA GLU A 290 6.62 24.33 10.04
C GLU A 290 6.10 22.90 9.85
N GLN A 291 5.42 22.35 10.85
CA GLN A 291 4.83 21.01 10.79
C GLN A 291 3.65 20.85 9.82
N PHE A 292 3.09 21.96 9.28
CA PHE A 292 1.93 21.93 8.37
C PHE A 292 2.19 22.67 7.05
N ILE A 293 3.45 22.67 6.58
CA ILE A 293 3.84 23.34 5.34
C ILE A 293 3.12 22.74 4.13
N GLU A 294 2.93 21.42 4.09
CA GLU A 294 2.25 20.73 2.99
C GLU A 294 0.78 21.11 2.93
N GLU A 295 0.05 21.03 4.05
CA GLU A 295 -1.35 21.47 4.14
C GLU A 295 -1.51 22.93 3.70
N LYS A 296 -0.60 23.82 4.13
CA LYS A 296 -0.61 25.22 3.70
C LYS A 296 -0.43 25.35 2.18
N SER A 297 0.53 24.64 1.61
CA SER A 297 0.78 24.66 0.17
C SER A 297 -0.45 24.17 -0.61
N TYR A 298 -1.11 23.11 -0.14
CA TYR A 298 -2.33 22.59 -0.77
C TYR A 298 -3.47 23.61 -0.68
N ALA A 299 -3.65 24.26 0.47
CA ALA A 299 -4.67 25.29 0.66
C ALA A 299 -4.43 26.53 -0.24
N GLU A 300 -3.18 26.97 -0.38
CA GLU A 300 -2.81 28.07 -1.28
C GLU A 300 -3.03 27.71 -2.76
N GLU A 301 -2.72 26.48 -3.16
CA GLU A 301 -2.98 26.01 -4.53
C GLU A 301 -4.47 25.92 -4.81
N MET A 302 -5.24 25.36 -3.88
CA MET A 302 -6.69 25.27 -3.99
C MET A 302 -7.34 26.65 -4.12
N LEU A 303 -6.90 27.63 -3.31
CA LEU A 303 -7.39 29.00 -3.40
C LEU A 303 -7.13 29.61 -4.78
N LYS A 304 -5.95 29.35 -5.39
CA LYS A 304 -5.63 29.83 -6.74
C LYS A 304 -6.52 29.19 -7.81
N LEU A 305 -6.81 27.89 -7.70
CA LEU A 305 -7.66 27.18 -8.65
C LEU A 305 -9.09 27.70 -8.61
N ILE A 306 -9.65 27.89 -7.41
CA ILE A 306 -11.01 28.39 -7.21
C ILE A 306 -11.15 29.84 -7.68
N SER A 307 -10.13 30.69 -7.47
CA SER A 307 -10.16 32.10 -7.88
C SER A 307 -9.79 32.37 -9.34
N CYS A 308 -9.20 31.42 -10.07
CA CYS A 308 -8.78 31.64 -11.47
C CYS A 308 -9.94 31.59 -12.47
N GLU A 309 -11.00 30.81 -12.24
CA GLU A 309 -12.11 30.73 -13.21
C GLU A 309 -12.96 32.01 -13.27
N ASP A 310 -12.97 32.84 -12.22
CA ASP A 310 -13.57 34.18 -12.26
C ASP A 310 -12.95 35.05 -13.38
N SER A 311 -11.69 34.82 -13.74
CA SER A 311 -10.98 35.61 -14.76
C SER A 311 -11.19 35.14 -16.21
N LEU A 312 -11.75 33.93 -16.42
CA LEU A 312 -12.14 33.45 -17.75
C LEU A 312 -13.61 33.77 -18.08
N GLY A 313 -14.45 33.98 -17.06
CA GLY A 313 -15.85 34.39 -17.22
C GLY A 313 -16.04 35.86 -17.62
N GLU A 314 -15.12 36.75 -17.27
CA GLU A 314 -15.17 38.17 -17.65
C GLU A 314 -14.55 38.48 -19.01
N ALA A 315 -13.78 37.56 -19.61
CA ALA A 315 -13.17 37.75 -20.94
C ALA A 315 -14.13 37.45 -22.11
N ASN A 316 -15.33 36.94 -21.82
CA ASN A 316 -16.35 36.57 -22.82
C ASN A 316 -17.70 37.28 -22.63
N ARG A 317 -17.73 38.46 -21.99
CA ARG A 317 -18.90 39.36 -21.96
C ARG A 317 -18.61 40.71 -22.59
#